data_AF-A0A350M6I7-F1
#
_entry.id   AF-A0A350M6I7-F1
#
_cell.length_a   1.000
_cell.length_b   1.000
_cell.length_c   1.000
_cell.angle_alpha   90.00
_cell.angle_beta   90.00
_cell.angle_gamma   90.00
#
_symmetry.space_group_name_H-M   'P 1'
#
loop_
_entity.id
_entity.type
_entity.pdbx_description
1 polymer ?
#
loop_
_entity_poly.entity_id
_entity_poly.type
_entity_poly.pdbx_seq_one_letter_code
_entity_poly.pdbx_strand_id
1 'polypeptide(L)'
;DYLNYRSVLNLCKGYFGQNEEKTFEGELIKAISTVDSELSIHNLNNEIRTVSYPKTELKHKSQTIIRFDGSHENNKVENPNLEAFQDTGVYVLQNDQTAIIINGTNCRVQQYWPHGHNDKLSFTIRHKGKEFFRDPGSFTYTGNPKLRNKYRSVNAHNSPNHGMEQNLWIDGKQGVFRMVPRSKVEVLSYSKNSIKLSLCFDGVVHHREWTIGKGGVVVIDESNKPFESNFYPEIRFSNGYGKMLAEFT
;
A
#
# COMPACT_ATOMS: atom_id res chain seq x y z
N ASP A 1 24.57 -21.81 -8.65
CA ASP A 1 24.88 -20.41 -8.28
C ASP A 1 23.65 -19.56 -8.48
N TYR A 2 22.89 -19.35 -7.41
CA TYR A 2 21.62 -18.62 -7.44
C TYR A 2 21.81 -17.29 -6.72
N LEU A 3 21.30 -16.21 -7.33
CA LEU A 3 21.04 -14.96 -6.61
C LEU A 3 20.19 -15.30 -5.38
N ASN A 4 20.82 -15.28 -4.21
CA ASN A 4 20.14 -15.46 -2.95
C ASN A 4 19.72 -14.10 -2.39
N TYR A 5 18.81 -14.12 -1.42
CA TYR A 5 18.27 -12.91 -0.79
C TYR A 5 19.36 -11.95 -0.31
N ARG A 6 20.47 -12.48 0.21
CA ARG A 6 21.61 -11.69 0.70
C ARG A 6 22.32 -10.96 -0.43
N SER A 7 22.54 -11.61 -1.58
CA SER A 7 23.12 -10.96 -2.76
C SER A 7 22.21 -9.84 -3.27
N VAL A 8 20.88 -10.02 -3.30
CA VAL A 8 19.94 -8.96 -3.68
C VAL A 8 19.98 -7.78 -2.71
N LEU A 9 20.00 -8.06 -1.40
CA LEU A 9 20.16 -7.00 -0.40
C LEU A 9 21.47 -6.23 -0.56
N ASN A 10 22.57 -6.92 -0.82
CA ASN A 10 23.88 -6.30 -1.05
C ASN A 10 23.90 -5.42 -2.31
N LEU A 11 23.26 -5.87 -3.41
CA LEU A 11 23.08 -5.06 -4.61
C LEU A 11 22.31 -3.77 -4.30
N CYS A 12 21.16 -3.88 -3.60
CA CYS A 12 20.37 -2.73 -3.20
C CYS A 12 21.14 -1.78 -2.27
N LYS A 13 21.90 -2.31 -1.31
CA LYS A 13 22.77 -1.51 -0.44
C LYS A 13 23.84 -0.75 -1.23
N GLY A 14 24.42 -1.37 -2.26
CA GLY A 14 25.37 -0.69 -3.14
C GLY A 14 24.76 0.48 -3.88
N TYR A 15 23.58 0.27 -4.47
CA TYR A 15 22.91 1.26 -5.29
C TYR A 15 22.27 2.41 -4.48
N PHE A 16 21.75 2.11 -3.29
CA PHE A 16 20.90 3.04 -2.51
C PHE A 16 21.43 3.37 -1.11
N GLY A 17 22.38 2.62 -0.59
CA GLY A 17 22.81 2.72 0.81
C GLY A 17 23.81 3.86 1.03
N GLN A 18 23.58 4.64 2.07
CA GLN A 18 24.60 5.53 2.61
C GLN A 18 25.63 4.70 3.39
N ASN A 19 26.78 4.43 2.76
CA ASN A 19 28.09 4.17 3.37
C ASN A 19 28.27 3.12 4.50
N GLU A 20 27.37 2.17 4.73
CA GLU A 20 27.59 1.12 5.73
C GLU A 20 27.81 -0.27 5.07
N GLU A 21 29.08 -0.73 5.17
CA GLU A 21 29.69 -1.96 4.60
C GLU A 21 29.86 -2.06 3.08
N LYS A 22 31.12 -2.18 2.63
CA LYS A 22 31.47 -2.47 1.22
C LYS A 22 31.31 -3.97 0.94
N THR A 23 30.43 -4.30 0.01
CA THR A 23 30.25 -5.67 -0.50
C THR A 23 30.62 -5.71 -1.99
N PHE A 24 31.06 -6.87 -2.49
CA PHE A 24 31.43 -7.00 -3.91
C PHE A 24 30.25 -6.64 -4.83
N GLU A 25 29.07 -7.21 -4.56
CA GLU A 25 27.86 -6.90 -5.32
C GLU A 25 27.49 -5.41 -5.25
N GLY A 26 27.65 -4.80 -4.07
CA GLY A 26 27.34 -3.40 -3.89
C GLY A 26 28.28 -2.46 -4.65
N GLU A 27 29.58 -2.72 -4.61
CA GLU A 27 30.59 -1.92 -5.33
C GLU A 27 30.52 -2.14 -6.84
N LEU A 28 30.19 -3.36 -7.29
CA LEU A 28 29.92 -3.65 -8.69
C LEU A 28 28.75 -2.80 -9.21
N ILE A 29 27.66 -2.75 -8.45
CA ILE A 29 26.49 -1.96 -8.83
C ILE A 29 26.81 -0.46 -8.85
N LYS A 30 27.54 0.06 -7.86
CA LYS A 30 28.02 1.46 -7.87
C LYS A 30 28.87 1.78 -9.10
N ALA A 31 29.75 0.86 -9.49
CA ALA A 31 30.66 1.06 -10.63
C ALA A 31 29.91 1.09 -11.98
N ILE A 32 28.77 0.40 -12.09
CA ILE A 32 27.99 0.35 -13.34
C ILE A 32 26.76 1.28 -13.33
N SER A 33 26.35 1.80 -12.17
CA SER A 33 25.30 2.78 -12.06
C SER A 33 25.83 4.16 -12.43
N THR A 34 25.34 4.75 -13.52
CA THR A 34 25.73 6.08 -14.00
C THR A 34 25.09 7.23 -13.21
N VAL A 35 24.40 6.94 -12.10
CA VAL A 35 23.55 7.89 -11.39
C VAL A 35 23.86 7.81 -9.90
N ASP A 36 24.24 8.92 -9.28
CA ASP A 36 24.17 9.15 -7.83
C ASP A 36 22.69 9.19 -7.42
N SER A 37 21.99 8.06 -7.51
CA SER A 37 20.60 7.96 -7.08
C SER A 37 20.57 7.56 -5.61
N GLU A 38 20.69 8.55 -4.72
CA GLU A 38 20.27 8.35 -3.33
C GLU A 38 18.78 7.96 -3.31
N LEU A 39 18.45 6.90 -2.58
CA LEU A 39 17.06 6.59 -2.27
C LEU A 39 16.65 7.59 -1.18
N SER A 40 16.04 8.71 -1.59
CA SER A 40 15.62 9.74 -0.64
C SER A 40 14.42 9.23 0.16
N ILE A 41 14.71 8.59 1.30
CA ILE A 41 13.70 8.32 2.33
C ILE A 41 13.38 9.66 2.96
N HIS A 42 12.29 10.27 2.52
CA HIS A 42 11.77 11.46 3.17
C HIS A 42 11.12 11.03 4.48
N ASN A 43 11.87 11.17 5.58
CA ASN A 43 11.28 11.22 6.90
C ASN A 43 10.34 12.42 6.92
N LEU A 44 9.05 12.12 6.88
CA LEU A 44 7.98 13.08 6.91
C LEU A 44 7.96 13.74 8.30
N ASN A 45 8.70 14.85 8.46
CA ASN A 45 8.74 15.62 9.70
C ASN A 45 7.42 16.38 9.88
N ASN A 46 6.56 15.97 10.82
CA ASN A 46 5.42 16.67 11.46
C ASN A 46 4.66 17.79 10.68
N GLU A 47 4.73 17.83 9.36
CA GLU A 47 4.13 18.88 8.55
C GLU A 47 2.75 18.42 8.12
N ILE A 48 1.75 19.08 8.67
CA ILE A 48 0.38 18.98 8.18
C ILE A 48 0.35 19.65 6.82
N ARG A 49 0.39 18.86 5.75
CA ARG A 49 0.13 19.36 4.40
C ARG A 49 -1.38 19.45 4.16
N THR A 50 -1.99 20.55 4.56
CA THR A 50 -3.40 20.82 4.23
C THR A 50 -3.54 21.00 2.71
N VAL A 51 -3.92 19.94 2.00
CA VAL A 51 -4.30 20.02 0.59
C VAL A 51 -5.72 20.56 0.50
N SER A 52 -5.90 21.66 -0.25
CA SER A 52 -7.20 22.27 -0.51
C SER A 52 -8.00 21.40 -1.47
N TYR A 53 -9.04 20.75 -0.95
CA TYR A 53 -10.07 20.11 -1.77
C TYR A 53 -11.32 20.99 -1.83
N PRO A 54 -12.11 20.91 -2.92
CA PRO A 54 -13.45 21.49 -2.91
C PRO A 54 -14.18 20.96 -1.69
N LYS A 55 -14.73 21.86 -0.86
CA LYS A 55 -15.51 21.56 0.35
C LYS A 55 -16.65 20.61 0.00
N THR A 56 -16.36 19.33 0.03
CA THR A 56 -17.30 18.25 -0.24
C THR A 56 -17.67 17.67 1.11
N GLU A 57 -18.96 17.60 1.39
CA GLU A 57 -19.43 17.03 2.64
C GLU A 57 -19.20 15.51 2.66
N LEU A 58 -18.45 15.03 3.65
CA LEU A 58 -18.14 13.61 3.85
C LEU A 58 -19.12 13.00 4.86
N LYS A 59 -20.35 12.78 4.39
CA LYS A 59 -21.48 12.33 5.23
C LYS A 59 -21.39 10.87 5.67
N HIS A 60 -20.68 10.02 4.94
CA HIS A 60 -20.51 8.62 5.27
C HIS A 60 -19.22 8.43 6.06
N LYS A 61 -19.32 7.84 7.25
CA LYS A 61 -18.18 7.66 8.15
C LYS A 61 -18.16 6.25 8.71
N SER A 62 -16.97 5.71 8.86
CA SER A 62 -16.72 4.44 9.53
C SER A 62 -15.45 4.56 10.38
N GLN A 63 -15.45 3.88 11.53
CA GLN A 63 -14.27 3.71 12.35
C GLN A 63 -14.12 2.23 12.67
N THR A 64 -12.95 1.69 12.38
CA THR A 64 -12.61 0.30 12.69
C THR A 64 -11.40 0.26 13.60
N ILE A 65 -11.51 -0.50 14.69
CA ILE A 65 -10.43 -0.69 15.67
C ILE A 65 -9.98 -2.14 15.58
N ILE A 66 -8.78 -2.34 15.05
CA ILE A 66 -8.10 -3.63 14.96
C ILE A 66 -7.30 -3.81 16.24
N ARG A 67 -7.64 -4.79 17.08
CA ARG A 67 -6.91 -5.11 18.32
C ARG A 67 -6.15 -6.42 18.15
N PHE A 68 -4.87 -6.43 18.54
CA PHE A 68 -4.03 -7.62 18.39
C PHE A 68 -4.03 -8.53 19.62
N ASP A 69 -3.95 -7.95 20.83
CA ASP A 69 -3.67 -8.72 22.07
C ASP A 69 -4.68 -8.49 23.21
N GLY A 70 -5.83 -7.87 22.96
CA GLY A 70 -6.85 -7.61 24.00
C GLY A 70 -6.39 -6.74 25.19
N SER A 71 -5.19 -6.14 25.14
CA SER A 71 -4.60 -5.39 26.25
C SER A 71 -5.17 -3.98 26.40
N HIS A 72 -5.50 -3.61 27.64
CA HIS A 72 -6.00 -2.28 28.04
C HIS A 72 -4.90 -1.18 28.11
N GLU A 73 -5.38 0.06 28.12
CA GLU A 73 -4.82 1.33 27.61
C GLU A 73 -3.50 1.91 28.19
N ASN A 74 -2.82 1.32 29.16
CA ASN A 74 -1.89 2.12 29.98
C ASN A 74 -0.40 2.26 29.60
N ASN A 75 0.04 2.06 28.35
CA ASN A 75 1.45 2.30 27.95
C ASN A 75 1.54 3.15 26.68
N LYS A 76 2.55 4.02 26.63
CA LYS A 76 2.89 4.89 25.50
C LYS A 76 3.16 4.04 24.24
N VAL A 77 2.78 4.52 23.06
CA VAL A 77 3.19 3.89 21.79
C VAL A 77 4.71 3.99 21.70
N GLU A 78 5.39 2.85 21.73
CA GLU A 78 6.84 2.80 21.68
C GLU A 78 7.31 3.06 20.25
N ASN A 79 8.11 4.10 20.05
CA ASN A 79 8.82 4.40 18.80
C ASN A 79 7.96 4.37 17.51
N PRO A 80 6.80 5.05 17.45
CA PRO A 80 6.07 5.14 16.19
C PRO A 80 6.90 5.91 15.16
N ASN A 81 6.96 5.38 13.95
CA ASN A 81 7.61 5.99 12.80
C ASN A 81 6.73 5.88 11.55
N LEU A 82 6.82 6.90 10.70
CA LEU A 82 6.21 6.91 9.37
C LEU A 82 7.30 7.13 8.33
N GLU A 83 7.49 6.15 7.46
CA GLU A 83 8.36 6.24 6.29
C GLU A 83 7.50 6.43 5.04
N ALA A 84 7.82 7.44 4.23
CA ALA A 84 7.08 7.75 3.02
C ALA A 84 7.95 7.65 1.78
N PHE A 85 7.57 6.75 0.89
CA PHE A 85 8.15 6.62 -0.43
C PHE A 85 7.29 7.43 -1.40
N GLN A 86 7.40 8.76 -1.35
CA GLN A 86 6.54 9.67 -2.12
C GLN A 86 6.58 9.39 -3.63
N ASP A 87 7.74 8.96 -4.14
CA ASP A 87 7.90 8.59 -5.55
C ASP A 87 7.19 7.30 -5.96
N THR A 88 6.87 6.42 -5.02
CA THR A 88 6.06 5.24 -5.34
C THR A 88 4.61 5.42 -4.87
N GLY A 89 4.37 6.29 -3.89
CA GLY A 89 3.09 6.40 -3.21
C GLY A 89 2.88 5.27 -2.20
N VAL A 90 3.95 4.67 -1.68
CA VAL A 90 3.88 3.66 -0.61
C VAL A 90 4.27 4.31 0.70
N TYR A 91 3.54 3.98 1.76
CA TYR A 91 3.79 4.49 3.11
C TYR A 91 3.90 3.34 4.08
N VAL A 92 4.87 3.40 4.98
CA VAL A 92 5.08 2.40 6.03
C VAL A 92 4.91 3.09 7.36
N LEU A 93 3.81 2.79 8.05
CA LEU A 93 3.55 3.25 9.40
C LEU A 93 3.88 2.10 10.35
N GLN A 94 4.78 2.31 11.29
CA GLN A 94 5.28 1.22 12.13
C GLN A 94 5.64 1.64 13.55
N ASN A 95 5.77 0.64 14.42
CA ASN A 95 6.37 0.72 15.74
C ASN A 95 7.16 -0.59 16.00
N ASP A 96 7.71 -0.76 17.19
CA ASP A 96 8.57 -1.92 17.52
C ASP A 96 7.90 -3.30 17.30
N GLN A 97 6.56 -3.36 17.25
CA GLN A 97 5.81 -4.61 17.15
C GLN A 97 4.91 -4.70 15.92
N THR A 98 4.49 -3.58 15.34
CA THR A 98 3.48 -3.50 14.29
C THR A 98 4.00 -2.73 13.10
N ALA A 99 3.79 -3.25 11.90
CA ALA A 99 4.00 -2.53 10.65
C ALA A 99 2.73 -2.56 9.80
N ILE A 100 2.37 -1.40 9.26
CA ILE A 100 1.29 -1.21 8.28
C ILE A 100 1.93 -0.72 7.00
N ILE A 101 1.72 -1.43 5.89
CA ILE A 101 2.09 -0.96 4.57
C ILE A 101 0.82 -0.44 3.90
N ILE A 102 0.85 0.82 3.46
CA ILE A 102 -0.31 1.53 2.92
C ILE A 102 -0.04 1.89 1.46
N ASN A 103 -1.01 1.58 0.60
CA ASN A 103 -0.93 1.85 -0.82
C ASN A 103 -1.65 3.16 -1.19
N GLY A 104 -0.88 4.19 -1.52
CA GLY A 104 -1.34 5.43 -2.14
C GLY A 104 -0.73 5.66 -3.53
N THR A 105 -0.41 4.59 -4.25
CA THR A 105 0.22 4.64 -5.58
C THR A 105 -0.67 5.37 -6.60
N ASN A 106 -0.10 6.32 -7.34
CA ASN A 106 -0.74 6.93 -8.50
C ASN A 106 -0.18 6.35 -9.80
N CYS A 107 -1.01 6.26 -10.82
CA CYS A 107 -0.55 5.89 -12.15
C CYS A 107 0.34 7.03 -12.71
N ARG A 108 1.63 6.73 -12.96
CA ARG A 108 2.62 7.72 -13.44
C ARG A 108 2.75 7.77 -14.96
N VAL A 109 2.34 6.72 -15.66
CA VAL A 109 2.44 6.61 -17.12
C VAL A 109 1.05 6.41 -17.69
N GLN A 110 0.65 7.26 -18.65
CA GLN A 110 -0.66 7.18 -19.30
C GLN A 110 -0.95 5.73 -19.76
N GLN A 111 -1.86 5.06 -19.06
CA GLN A 111 -2.44 3.75 -19.39
C GLN A 111 -1.50 2.53 -19.37
N TYR A 112 -0.23 2.67 -18.99
CA TYR A 112 0.69 1.53 -18.85
C TYR A 112 1.01 1.24 -17.38
N TRP A 113 0.18 0.40 -16.76
CA TRP A 113 0.35 0.00 -15.37
C TRP A 113 0.23 -1.53 -15.22
N PRO A 114 1.22 -2.30 -15.71
CA PRO A 114 1.15 -3.76 -15.78
C PRO A 114 1.05 -4.45 -14.42
N HIS A 115 1.51 -3.78 -13.36
CA HIS A 115 1.43 -4.23 -11.97
C HIS A 115 0.40 -3.45 -11.15
N GLY A 116 -0.40 -2.61 -11.81
CA GLY A 116 -1.44 -1.83 -11.17
C GLY A 116 -2.66 -2.65 -10.84
N HIS A 117 -3.13 -2.48 -9.61
CA HIS A 117 -4.39 -2.99 -9.09
C HIS A 117 -5.33 -1.80 -8.76
N ASN A 118 -6.61 -2.10 -8.56
CA ASN A 118 -7.63 -1.18 -8.05
C ASN A 118 -7.68 -1.23 -6.53
N ASP A 119 -6.55 -0.93 -5.90
CA ASP A 119 -6.26 -1.15 -4.49
C ASP A 119 -5.78 0.12 -3.78
N LYS A 120 -6.17 1.29 -4.28
CA LYS A 120 -5.85 2.57 -3.65
C LYS A 120 -6.46 2.64 -2.26
N LEU A 121 -5.67 3.10 -1.31
CA LEU A 121 -5.98 3.08 0.11
C LEU A 121 -6.11 1.66 0.70
N SER A 122 -5.57 0.65 0.03
CA SER A 122 -5.37 -0.67 0.63
C SER A 122 -4.23 -0.64 1.65
N PHE A 123 -4.22 -1.63 2.53
CA PHE A 123 -3.14 -1.83 3.48
C PHE A 123 -2.94 -3.30 3.85
N THR A 124 -1.75 -3.61 4.36
CA THR A 124 -1.43 -4.87 5.04
C THR A 124 -0.95 -4.58 6.45
N ILE A 125 -1.11 -5.54 7.36
CA ILE A 125 -0.68 -5.41 8.75
C ILE A 125 0.09 -6.64 9.15
N ARG A 126 1.27 -6.40 9.74
CA ARG A 126 2.05 -7.40 10.46
C ARG A 126 2.21 -6.97 11.92
N HIS A 127 1.95 -7.86 12.86
CA HIS A 127 2.16 -7.62 14.29
C HIS A 127 2.91 -8.81 14.93
N LYS A 128 4.00 -8.52 15.65
CA LYS A 128 4.89 -9.50 16.32
C LYS A 128 5.28 -10.67 15.41
N GLY A 129 5.65 -10.33 14.17
CA GLY A 129 6.05 -11.29 13.14
C GLY A 129 4.91 -12.04 12.44
N LYS A 130 3.66 -11.92 12.88
CA LYS A 130 2.47 -12.56 12.28
C LYS A 130 1.70 -11.59 11.38
N GLU A 131 1.18 -12.07 10.26
CA GLU A 131 0.35 -11.27 9.36
C GLU A 131 -1.11 -11.30 9.81
N PHE A 132 -1.73 -10.12 9.93
CA PHE A 132 -3.13 -9.94 10.33
C PHE A 132 -4.02 -9.55 9.15
N PHE A 133 -3.51 -8.69 8.27
CA PHE A 133 -4.18 -8.32 7.01
C PHE A 133 -3.18 -8.50 5.88
N ARG A 134 -3.55 -9.29 4.87
CA ARG A 134 -2.67 -9.69 3.77
C ARG A 134 -3.19 -9.20 2.44
N ASP A 135 -2.27 -9.04 1.49
CA ASP A 135 -2.62 -8.84 0.09
C ASP A 135 -2.80 -10.22 -0.59
N PRO A 136 -3.82 -10.45 -1.42
CA PRO A 136 -4.03 -11.75 -2.08
C PRO A 136 -2.93 -12.15 -3.07
N GLY A 137 -2.09 -11.20 -3.50
CA GLY A 137 -1.19 -11.37 -4.63
C GLY A 137 -1.88 -11.17 -5.98
N SER A 138 -1.28 -11.70 -7.05
CA SER A 138 -1.76 -11.44 -8.43
C SER A 138 -2.24 -12.69 -9.18
N PHE A 139 -2.17 -13.88 -8.57
CA PHE A 139 -2.51 -15.18 -9.16
C PHE A 139 -1.79 -15.53 -10.47
N THR A 140 -2.24 -15.04 -11.62
CA THR A 140 -1.59 -15.29 -12.93
C THR A 140 -1.47 -14.00 -13.71
N TYR A 141 -0.53 -13.94 -14.65
CA TYR A 141 -0.44 -12.81 -15.58
C TYR A 141 -1.26 -13.06 -16.84
N THR A 142 -0.94 -14.08 -17.63
CA THR A 142 -1.61 -14.30 -18.93
C THR A 142 -2.43 -15.58 -18.98
N GLY A 143 -2.21 -16.51 -18.04
CA GLY A 143 -2.85 -17.82 -18.03
C GLY A 143 -4.37 -17.76 -17.84
N ASN A 144 -4.87 -16.79 -17.06
CA ASN A 144 -6.30 -16.57 -16.90
C ASN A 144 -6.62 -15.09 -16.67
N PRO A 145 -6.91 -14.32 -17.74
CA PRO A 145 -7.23 -12.88 -17.65
C PRO A 145 -8.39 -12.54 -16.71
N LYS A 146 -9.43 -13.38 -16.68
CA LYS A 146 -10.60 -13.16 -15.81
C LYS A 146 -10.20 -13.26 -14.33
N LEU A 147 -9.49 -14.33 -13.97
CA LEU A 147 -8.99 -14.48 -12.59
C LEU A 147 -7.95 -13.41 -12.26
N ARG A 148 -7.05 -13.04 -13.16
CA ARG A 148 -6.12 -11.93 -12.92
C ARG A 148 -6.87 -10.64 -12.57
N ASN A 149 -7.91 -10.28 -13.32
CA ASN A 149 -8.68 -9.08 -13.02
C ASN A 149 -9.47 -9.21 -11.70
N LYS A 150 -9.89 -10.43 -11.31
CA LYS A 150 -10.45 -10.68 -9.98
C LYS A 150 -9.43 -10.33 -8.87
N TYR A 151 -8.17 -10.71 -9.01
CA TYR A 151 -7.10 -10.37 -8.05
C TYR A 151 -6.66 -8.90 -8.11
N ARG A 152 -6.92 -8.20 -9.21
CA ARG A 152 -6.64 -6.76 -9.37
C ARG A 152 -7.81 -5.86 -8.98
N SER A 153 -8.98 -6.44 -8.72
CA SER A 153 -10.22 -5.73 -8.41
C SER A 153 -10.16 -5.14 -7.01
N VAL A 154 -10.85 -4.02 -6.78
CA VAL A 154 -11.04 -3.45 -5.44
C VAL A 154 -11.63 -4.45 -4.43
N ASN A 155 -12.43 -5.41 -4.92
CA ASN A 155 -13.03 -6.46 -4.10
C ASN A 155 -12.00 -7.44 -3.52
N ALA A 156 -10.75 -7.44 -3.99
CA ALA A 156 -9.70 -8.34 -3.56
C ALA A 156 -8.79 -7.75 -2.46
N HIS A 157 -8.92 -6.46 -2.15
CA HIS A 157 -7.98 -5.75 -1.29
C HIS A 157 -8.68 -5.09 -0.10
N ASN A 158 -7.91 -4.83 0.97
CA ASN A 158 -8.31 -4.10 2.18
C ASN A 158 -8.53 -2.61 1.93
N SER A 159 -9.35 -2.28 0.95
CA SER A 159 -9.50 -0.98 0.28
C SER A 159 -10.95 -0.51 0.38
N PRO A 160 -11.23 0.80 0.42
CA PRO A 160 -12.62 1.26 0.36
C PRO A 160 -13.24 0.90 -0.98
N ASN A 161 -14.43 0.30 -0.93
CA ASN A 161 -15.21 -0.14 -2.07
C ASN A 161 -16.49 0.68 -2.19
N HIS A 162 -16.70 1.29 -3.35
CA HIS A 162 -17.87 2.12 -3.67
C HIS A 162 -18.83 1.42 -4.65
N GLY A 163 -18.77 0.08 -4.74
CA GLY A 163 -19.54 -0.70 -5.72
C GLY A 163 -19.01 -0.57 -7.15
N MET A 164 -17.81 0.00 -7.33
CA MET A 164 -17.18 0.22 -8.63
C MET A 164 -15.65 0.21 -8.52
N GLU A 165 -14.99 -0.09 -9.63
CA GLU A 165 -13.53 -0.19 -9.71
C GLU A 165 -12.85 1.17 -9.75
N GLN A 166 -11.77 1.36 -8.99
CA GLN A 166 -11.11 2.67 -8.91
C GLN A 166 -10.54 3.12 -10.26
N ASN A 167 -10.03 2.20 -11.09
CA ASN A 167 -9.64 2.41 -12.49
C ASN A 167 -10.45 1.51 -13.42
N LEU A 168 -10.64 1.95 -14.68
CA LEU A 168 -11.47 1.22 -15.63
C LEU A 168 -10.68 0.09 -16.30
N TRP A 169 -11.34 -1.05 -16.48
CA TRP A 169 -10.82 -2.14 -17.28
C TRP A 169 -10.70 -1.75 -18.75
N ILE A 170 -9.71 -2.34 -19.41
CA ILE A 170 -9.59 -2.32 -20.87
C ILE A 170 -9.94 -3.73 -21.35
N ASP A 171 -10.70 -3.85 -22.43
CA ASP A 171 -11.09 -5.15 -22.94
C ASP A 171 -9.93 -5.88 -23.66
N GLY A 172 -10.07 -7.20 -23.75
CA GLY A 172 -9.15 -8.07 -24.47
C GLY A 172 -7.79 -8.26 -23.79
N LYS A 173 -6.81 -8.74 -24.57
CA LYS A 173 -5.49 -9.14 -24.04
C LYS A 173 -4.68 -7.97 -23.48
N GLN A 174 -4.97 -6.72 -23.89
CA GLN A 174 -4.26 -5.55 -23.38
C GLN A 174 -4.69 -5.21 -21.94
N GLY A 175 -5.96 -5.45 -21.58
CA GLY A 175 -6.50 -5.24 -20.23
C GLY A 175 -5.83 -6.04 -19.14
N VAL A 176 -5.16 -7.12 -19.52
CA VAL A 176 -4.33 -7.93 -18.65
C VAL A 176 -3.20 -7.10 -18.04
N PHE A 177 -2.69 -6.09 -18.73
CA PHE A 177 -1.55 -5.26 -18.29
C PHE A 177 -1.89 -3.76 -18.20
N ARG A 178 -3.13 -3.38 -18.53
CA ARG A 178 -3.51 -1.98 -18.66
C ARG A 178 -4.88 -1.73 -18.04
N MET A 179 -5.04 -0.55 -17.49
CA MET A 179 -6.32 0.01 -17.03
C MET A 179 -6.32 1.49 -17.44
N VAL A 180 -7.50 2.07 -17.64
CA VAL A 180 -7.62 3.50 -17.85
C VAL A 180 -7.53 4.18 -16.47
N PRO A 181 -6.46 4.94 -16.18
CA PRO A 181 -6.31 5.57 -14.89
C PRO A 181 -7.37 6.66 -14.72
N ARG A 182 -8.11 6.60 -13.61
CA ARG A 182 -9.06 7.65 -13.19
C ARG A 182 -8.96 7.98 -11.71
N SER A 183 -8.26 7.15 -10.92
CA SER A 183 -8.05 7.40 -9.51
C SER A 183 -6.82 8.26 -9.26
N LYS A 184 -6.95 9.16 -8.28
CA LYS A 184 -5.87 9.98 -7.77
C LYS A 184 -5.85 9.89 -6.25
N VAL A 185 -4.68 9.61 -5.69
CA VAL A 185 -4.41 9.60 -4.25
C VAL A 185 -3.52 10.78 -3.89
N GLU A 186 -3.84 11.48 -2.80
CA GLU A 186 -2.95 12.51 -2.25
C GLU A 186 -2.87 12.39 -0.72
N VAL A 187 -1.74 12.80 -0.16
CA VAL A 187 -1.55 12.86 1.29
C VAL A 187 -2.22 14.11 1.84
N LEU A 188 -3.10 13.95 2.83
CA LEU A 188 -3.80 15.06 3.50
C LEU A 188 -3.11 15.51 4.78
N SER A 189 -2.61 14.56 5.55
CA SER A 189 -1.92 14.83 6.82
C SER A 189 -1.17 13.60 7.25
N TYR A 190 -0.19 13.79 8.10
CA TYR A 190 0.54 12.70 8.73
C TYR A 190 1.16 13.18 10.03
N SER A 191 1.53 12.20 10.85
CA SER A 191 2.33 12.36 12.06
C SER A 191 3.23 11.13 12.20
N LYS A 192 4.00 11.05 13.27
CA LYS A 192 4.82 9.86 13.54
C LYS A 192 4.01 8.57 13.66
N ASN A 193 2.75 8.65 14.09
CA ASN A 193 1.90 7.49 14.35
C ASN A 193 0.62 7.46 13.50
N SER A 194 0.44 8.38 12.56
CA SER A 194 -0.73 8.40 11.68
C SER A 194 -0.44 8.92 10.28
N ILE A 195 -1.25 8.49 9.32
CA ILE A 195 -1.28 9.07 7.97
C ILE A 195 -2.72 9.07 7.45
N LYS A 196 -3.12 10.19 6.85
CA LYS A 196 -4.41 10.38 6.19
C LYS A 196 -4.19 10.61 4.70
N LEU A 197 -4.85 9.80 3.89
CA LEU A 197 -4.81 9.87 2.43
C LEU A 197 -6.21 10.16 1.89
N SER A 198 -6.27 10.92 0.80
CA SER A 198 -7.48 11.15 0.02
C SER A 198 -7.43 10.35 -1.27
N LEU A 199 -8.54 9.75 -1.66
CA LEU A 199 -8.76 9.08 -2.93
C LEU A 199 -9.93 9.75 -3.65
N CYS A 200 -9.67 10.21 -4.87
CA CYS A 200 -10.67 10.80 -5.75
C CYS A 200 -10.78 9.99 -7.05
N PHE A 201 -12.01 9.65 -7.44
CA PHE A 201 -12.34 9.07 -8.74
C PHE A 201 -13.85 9.18 -8.99
N ASP A 202 -14.30 9.52 -10.21
CA ASP A 202 -15.72 9.40 -10.58
C ASP A 202 -16.72 10.07 -9.60
N GLY A 203 -16.35 11.27 -9.15
CA GLY A 203 -17.11 12.03 -8.14
C GLY A 203 -17.11 11.43 -6.73
N VAL A 204 -16.40 10.33 -6.48
CA VAL A 204 -16.05 9.86 -5.13
C VAL A 204 -14.92 10.74 -4.60
N VAL A 205 -15.09 11.17 -3.35
CA VAL A 205 -14.02 11.66 -2.47
C VAL A 205 -14.04 10.77 -1.24
N HIS A 206 -12.94 10.08 -0.98
CA HIS A 206 -12.80 9.16 0.15
C HIS A 206 -11.51 9.47 0.89
N HIS A 207 -11.61 9.77 2.18
CA HIS A 207 -10.45 9.93 3.04
C HIS A 207 -10.33 8.72 3.94
N ARG A 208 -9.13 8.13 3.99
CA ARG A 208 -8.79 7.07 4.93
C ARG A 208 -7.61 7.50 5.79
N GLU A 209 -7.76 7.36 7.10
CA GLU A 209 -6.71 7.61 8.08
C GLU A 209 -6.38 6.33 8.81
N TRP A 210 -5.08 6.04 8.93
CA TRP A 210 -4.55 4.96 9.76
C TRP A 210 -3.79 5.57 10.91
N THR A 211 -4.08 5.11 12.12
CA THR A 211 -3.36 5.51 13.33
C THR A 211 -2.90 4.26 14.06
N ILE A 212 -1.59 4.13 14.26
CA ILE A 212 -1.03 3.12 15.16
C ILE A 212 -1.17 3.62 16.59
N GLY A 213 -1.88 2.81 17.38
CA GLY A 213 -2.05 3.01 18.81
C GLY A 213 -1.43 1.86 19.62
N LYS A 214 -1.72 1.84 20.92
CA LYS A 214 -1.31 0.73 21.79
C LYS A 214 -2.12 -0.53 21.47
N GLY A 215 -1.45 -1.62 21.12
CA GLY A 215 -2.09 -2.94 20.96
C GLY A 215 -3.06 -3.03 19.79
N GLY A 216 -3.04 -2.06 18.87
CA GLY A 216 -3.99 -2.02 17.76
C GLY A 216 -3.77 -0.89 16.76
N VAL A 217 -4.61 -0.91 15.74
CA VAL A 217 -4.66 0.06 14.64
C VAL A 217 -6.07 0.60 14.53
N VAL A 218 -6.20 1.92 14.45
CA VAL A 218 -7.47 2.58 14.16
C VAL A 218 -7.48 2.99 12.70
N VAL A 219 -8.52 2.59 11.97
CA VAL A 219 -8.78 2.99 10.59
C VAL A 219 -10.06 3.83 10.58
N ILE A 220 -9.98 5.06 10.10
CA ILE A 220 -11.11 5.97 9.97
C ILE A 220 -11.33 6.24 8.49
N ASP A 221 -12.54 5.97 8.01
CA ASP A 221 -12.98 6.23 6.64
C ASP A 221 -14.05 7.33 6.64
N GLU A 222 -13.90 8.32 5.76
CA GLU A 222 -14.86 9.39 5.53
C GLU A 222 -15.09 9.58 4.03
N SER A 223 -16.34 9.54 3.56
CA SER A 223 -16.64 9.72 2.14
C SER A 223 -17.92 10.51 1.87
N ASN A 224 -17.94 11.14 0.69
CA ASN A 224 -19.12 11.81 0.16
C ASN A 224 -20.19 10.83 -0.39
N LYS A 225 -19.82 9.57 -0.65
CA LYS A 225 -20.71 8.51 -1.15
C LYS A 225 -20.67 7.28 -0.21
N PRO A 226 -21.71 6.41 -0.23
CA PRO A 226 -21.68 5.16 0.52
C PRO A 226 -20.50 4.27 0.13
N PHE A 227 -19.99 3.48 1.08
CA PHE A 227 -18.86 2.58 0.88
C PHE A 227 -18.86 1.40 1.84
N GLU A 228 -18.04 0.41 1.52
CA GLU A 228 -17.63 -0.67 2.40
C GLU A 228 -16.10 -0.64 2.56
N SER A 229 -15.56 -0.79 3.77
CA SER A 229 -14.12 -0.70 4.00
C SER A 229 -13.31 -1.93 3.52
N ASN A 230 -14.01 -3.01 3.13
CA ASN A 230 -13.53 -4.29 2.59
C ASN A 230 -12.31 -4.92 3.30
N PHE A 231 -12.33 -5.07 4.63
CA PHE A 231 -11.18 -5.58 5.39
C PHE A 231 -10.93 -7.10 5.30
N TYR A 232 -11.84 -7.87 4.69
CA TYR A 232 -11.71 -9.33 4.57
C TYR A 232 -12.25 -9.77 3.21
N PRO A 233 -11.51 -9.52 2.13
CA PRO A 233 -11.98 -9.83 0.81
C PRO A 233 -12.13 -11.35 0.64
N GLU A 234 -13.24 -11.79 0.03
CA GLU A 234 -13.52 -13.21 -0.22
C GLU A 234 -12.73 -13.73 -1.44
N ILE A 235 -11.40 -13.65 -1.35
CA ILE A 235 -10.47 -14.14 -2.34
C ILE A 235 -9.42 -15.04 -1.68
N ARG A 236 -9.03 -16.09 -2.39
CA ARG A 236 -8.00 -17.02 -1.91
C ARG A 236 -6.63 -16.37 -2.02
N PHE A 237 -5.76 -16.68 -1.07
CA PHE A 237 -4.38 -16.22 -1.12
C PHE A 237 -3.62 -16.89 -2.27
N SER A 238 -2.78 -16.13 -2.96
CA SER A 238 -1.92 -16.64 -4.03
C SER A 238 -0.46 -16.27 -3.76
N ASN A 239 0.33 -17.25 -3.30
CA ASN A 239 1.75 -17.07 -3.03
C ASN A 239 2.68 -17.44 -4.20
N GLY A 240 2.14 -17.69 -5.38
CA GLY A 240 2.94 -18.05 -6.54
C GLY A 240 2.13 -18.04 -7.83
N TYR A 241 2.85 -18.03 -8.95
CA TYR A 241 2.22 -17.97 -10.27
C TYR A 241 1.29 -19.17 -10.50
N GLY A 242 0.01 -18.91 -10.69
CA GLY A 242 -1.02 -19.93 -10.90
C GLY A 242 -1.39 -20.73 -9.65
N LYS A 243 -0.94 -20.33 -8.46
CA LYS A 243 -1.16 -21.06 -7.21
C LYS A 243 -2.19 -20.34 -6.34
N MET A 244 -3.27 -21.03 -5.99
CA MET A 244 -4.23 -20.58 -4.98
C MET A 244 -4.12 -21.49 -3.75
N LEU A 245 -4.05 -20.88 -2.58
CA LEU A 245 -4.11 -21.60 -1.32
C LEU A 245 -5.56 -21.82 -0.88
N ALA A 246 -5.76 -22.70 0.10
CA ALA A 246 -7.08 -22.92 0.69
C ALA A 246 -7.51 -21.77 1.59
N GLU A 247 -6.55 -21.00 2.12
CA GLU A 247 -6.79 -19.83 2.95
C GLU A 247 -7.27 -18.62 2.13
N PHE A 248 -8.11 -17.81 2.77
CA PHE A 248 -8.52 -16.50 2.29
C PHE A 248 -7.58 -15.42 2.80
N THR A 249 -7.63 -14.27 2.13
CA THR A 249 -6.95 -13.03 2.53
C THR A 249 -7.45 -12.46 3.84
#